data_AF-A0A955PPA9-F1
#
_entry.id   AF-A0A955PPA9-F1
#
_cell.length_a   1.000
_cell.length_b   1.000
_cell.length_c   1.000
_cell.angle_alpha   90.00
_cell.angle_beta   90.00
_cell.angle_gamma   90.00
#
_symmetry.space_group_name_H-M   'P 1'
#
loop_
_entity.id
_entity.type
_entity.pdbx_description
1 polymer ?
#
loop_
_entity_poly.entity_id
_entity_poly.type
_entity_poly.pdbx_seq_one_letter_code
_entity_poly.pdbx_strand_id
1 'polypeptide(L)'
;MSTLTENNPSLPAWFTVADAAKYSGLSGALLYELINEECIVSSTVLRPGRRRGRRLIQRASLDAFIEKGIGKNSIDNVRGGAAREDSNSKKGGPTE
;
A
#
# COMPACT_ATOMS: atom_id res chain seq x y z
N MET A 1 -4.85 8.40 -37.47
CA MET A 1 -5.44 8.31 -36.13
C MET A 1 -4.29 8.25 -35.15
N SER A 2 -3.96 9.38 -34.52
CA SER A 2 -2.76 9.53 -33.69
C SER A 2 -3.12 9.22 -32.24
N THR A 3 -2.65 8.11 -31.69
CA THR A 3 -2.67 7.89 -30.24
C THR A 3 -1.49 8.67 -29.65
N LEU A 4 -1.74 9.93 -29.31
CA LEU A 4 -0.87 10.73 -28.45
C LEU A 4 -0.79 10.01 -27.11
N THR A 5 0.23 9.18 -26.95
CA THR A 5 0.69 8.78 -25.62
C THR A 5 1.28 10.04 -25.01
N GLU A 6 0.48 10.74 -24.21
CA GLU A 6 0.95 11.81 -23.34
C GLU A 6 2.02 11.22 -22.42
N ASN A 7 3.28 11.37 -22.86
CA ASN A 7 4.46 11.20 -22.02
C ASN A 7 4.41 12.33 -20.99
N ASN A 8 3.67 12.12 -19.91
CA ASN A 8 3.62 13.02 -18.77
C ASN A 8 4.91 12.78 -17.95
N PRO A 9 5.96 13.62 -18.04
CA PRO A 9 7.28 13.31 -17.49
C PRO A 9 7.37 13.69 -16.00
N SER A 10 6.25 13.77 -15.27
CA SER A 10 6.18 14.53 -14.03
C SER A 10 5.97 13.70 -12.76
N LEU A 11 5.90 12.36 -12.84
CA LEU A 11 5.78 11.53 -11.65
C LEU A 11 6.85 10.44 -11.65
N PRO A 12 7.59 10.25 -10.53
CA PRO A 12 8.57 9.19 -10.39
C PRO A 12 7.92 7.86 -10.75
N ALA A 13 8.49 7.14 -11.71
CA ALA A 13 7.96 5.85 -12.16
C ALA A 13 7.99 4.78 -11.04
N TRP A 14 8.76 5.03 -9.99
CA TRP A 14 9.02 4.11 -8.89
C TRP A 14 8.75 4.78 -7.55
N PHE A 15 7.91 4.16 -6.75
CA PHE A 15 7.63 4.57 -5.38
C PHE A 15 8.34 3.67 -4.38
N THR A 16 8.70 4.23 -3.23
CA THR A 16 9.03 3.40 -2.09
C THR A 16 7.76 2.77 -1.54
N VAL A 17 7.85 1.68 -0.77
CA VAL A 17 6.66 1.05 -0.17
C VAL A 17 5.86 2.06 0.67
N ALA A 18 6.55 2.96 1.39
CA ALA A 18 5.91 3.99 2.18
C ALA A 18 5.18 5.04 1.33
N ASP A 19 5.74 5.44 0.19
CA ASP A 19 5.09 6.41 -0.71
C ASP A 19 3.94 5.75 -1.49
N ALA A 20 4.11 4.49 -1.89
CA ALA A 20 3.04 3.71 -2.52
C ALA A 20 1.85 3.52 -1.57
N ALA A 21 2.10 3.31 -0.28
CA ALA A 21 1.05 3.23 0.74
C ALA A 21 0.31 4.57 0.88
N LYS A 22 1.04 5.68 0.94
CA LYS A 22 0.43 7.04 0.99
C LYS A 22 -0.37 7.37 -0.27
N TYR A 23 0.12 6.94 -1.43
CA TYR A 23 -0.51 7.20 -2.72
C TYR A 23 -1.80 6.38 -2.91
N SER A 24 -1.74 5.08 -2.63
CA SER A 24 -2.86 4.15 -2.86
C SER A 24 -3.84 4.07 -1.69
N GLY A 25 -3.45 4.53 -0.50
CA GLY A 25 -4.21 4.31 0.74
C GLY A 25 -4.12 2.87 1.29
N LEU A 26 -3.36 1.98 0.63
CA LEU A 26 -3.18 0.60 1.05
C LEU A 26 -2.15 0.49 2.19
N SER A 27 -2.33 -0.51 3.06
CA SER A 27 -1.37 -0.78 4.13
C SER A 27 -0.05 -1.31 3.55
N GLY A 28 1.06 -1.02 4.23
CA GLY A 28 2.37 -1.56 3.83
C GLY A 28 2.42 -3.08 3.81
N ALA A 29 1.69 -3.75 4.73
CA ALA A 29 1.59 -5.21 4.77
C ALA A 29 0.91 -5.76 3.50
N LEU A 30 -0.21 -5.16 3.10
CA LEU A 30 -0.93 -5.57 1.90
C LEU A 30 -0.10 -5.31 0.64
N LEU A 31 0.67 -4.22 0.58
CA LEU A 31 1.62 -4.02 -0.53
C LEU A 31 2.68 -5.13 -0.60
N TYR A 32 3.16 -5.64 0.54
CA TYR A 32 4.09 -6.77 0.54
C TYR A 32 3.43 -8.09 0.11
N GLU A 33 2.18 -8.32 0.49
CA GLU A 33 1.38 -9.45 0.01
C GLU A 33 1.21 -9.39 -1.51
N LEU A 34 0.77 -8.24 -2.05
CA LEU A 34 0.63 -8.04 -3.51
C LEU A 34 1.94 -8.24 -4.27
N ILE A 35 3.08 -7.91 -3.65
CA ILE A 35 4.40 -8.17 -4.23
C ILE A 35 4.71 -9.68 -4.23
N ASN A 36 4.38 -10.38 -3.15
CA ASN A 36 4.62 -11.83 -3.04
C ASN A 36 3.68 -12.63 -3.96
N GLU A 37 2.47 -12.13 -4.18
CA GLU A 37 1.48 -12.68 -5.11
C GLU A 37 1.70 -12.26 -6.57
N GLU A 38 2.81 -11.56 -6.86
CA GLU A 38 3.19 -11.09 -8.21
C GLU A 38 2.11 -10.21 -8.88
N CYS A 39 1.22 -9.61 -8.09
CA CYS A 39 0.15 -8.75 -8.58
C CYS A 39 0.64 -7.37 -8.99
N ILE A 40 1.76 -6.91 -8.41
CA ILE A 40 2.38 -5.62 -8.72
C ILE A 40 3.89 -5.76 -8.95
N VAL A 41 4.43 -4.93 -9.84
CA VAL A 41 5.85 -4.95 -10.21
C VAL A 41 6.67 -4.27 -9.13
N SER A 42 7.65 -4.99 -8.59
CA SER A 42 8.60 -4.46 -7.62
C SER A 42 10.05 -4.76 -7.98
N SER A 43 10.95 -3.89 -7.55
CA SER A 43 12.39 -4.06 -7.69
C SER A 43 13.09 -3.78 -6.36
N THR A 44 14.10 -4.59 -6.04
CA THR A 44 14.92 -4.37 -4.84
C THR A 44 16.26 -3.79 -5.26
N VAL A 45 16.47 -2.51 -4.97
CA VAL A 45 17.73 -1.84 -5.26
C VAL A 45 18.67 -2.06 -4.07
N LEU A 46 19.77 -2.77 -4.33
CA LEU A 46 20.83 -3.00 -3.36
C LEU A 46 22.05 -2.14 -3.72
N ARG A 47 22.56 -1.38 -2.75
CA ARG A 47 23.87 -0.72 -2.90
C ARG A 47 24.98 -1.76 -2.66
N PRO A 48 26.06 -1.77 -3.48
CA PRO A 48 27.21 -2.62 -3.22
C PRO A 48 27.72 -2.45 -1.78
N GLY A 49 27.96 -3.58 -1.08
CA GLY A 49 28.46 -3.58 0.31
C GLY A 49 27.40 -3.36 1.40
N ARG A 50 26.10 -3.39 1.08
CA ARG A 50 25.02 -3.35 2.09
C ARG A 50 24.29 -4.69 2.17
N ARG A 51 23.92 -5.11 3.39
CA ARG A 51 23.15 -6.35 3.65
C ARG A 51 21.65 -6.23 3.34
N ARG A 52 21.11 -5.01 3.25
CA ARG A 52 19.67 -4.76 3.01
C ARG A 52 19.48 -3.71 1.93
N GLY A 53 18.61 -4.01 0.97
CA GLY A 53 18.23 -3.11 -0.12
C GLY A 53 16.95 -2.34 0.19
N ARG A 54 16.58 -1.42 -0.69
CA ARG A 54 15.29 -0.72 -0.64
C ARG A 54 14.37 -1.28 -1.72
N ARG A 55 13.15 -1.64 -1.32
CA ARG A 55 12.13 -2.13 -2.26
C ARG A 55 11.38 -0.95 -2.85
N LEU A 56 11.29 -0.95 -4.17
CA LEU A 56 10.60 0.02 -4.98
C LEU A 56 9.47 -0.66 -5.74
N ILE A 57 8.35 0.03 -5.90
CA ILE A 57 7.14 -0.44 -6.57
C ILE A 57 6.92 0.44 -7.79
N GLN A 58 6.63 -0.18 -8.93
CA GLN A 58 6.35 0.55 -10.16
C GLN A 58 4.94 1.14 -10.11
N ARG A 59 4.83 2.45 -10.30
CA ARG A 59 3.57 3.19 -10.25
C ARG A 59 2.53 2.65 -11.22
N ALA A 60 2.90 2.44 -12.48
CA ALA A 60 1.97 1.97 -13.51
C ALA A 60 1.34 0.62 -13.17
N SER A 61 2.11 -0.30 -12.55
CA SER A 61 1.56 -1.60 -12.13
C SER A 61 0.58 -1.46 -10.97
N LEU A 62 0.84 -0.52 -10.05
CA LEU A 62 -0.03 -0.23 -8.93
C LEU A 62 -1.33 0.44 -9.39
N ASP A 63 -1.23 1.40 -10.32
CA ASP A 63 -2.39 2.04 -10.94
C ASP A 63 -3.25 1.01 -11.68
N ALA A 64 -2.64 0.14 -12.50
CA ALA A 64 -3.35 -0.94 -13.18
C ALA A 64 -4.05 -1.90 -12.20
N PHE A 65 -3.43 -2.19 -11.06
CA PHE A 65 -4.04 -3.00 -10.00
C PHE A 65 -5.26 -2.31 -9.38
N ILE A 66 -5.15 -1.00 -9.09
CA ILE A 66 -6.23 -0.19 -8.53
C ILE A 66 -7.40 -0.09 -9.52
N GLU A 67 -7.10 0.19 -10.79
CA GLU A 67 -8.08 0.27 -11.88
C GLU A 67 -8.81 -1.06 -12.11
N LYS A 68 -8.10 -2.18 -11.95
CA LYS A 68 -8.70 -3.52 -12.02
C LYS A 68 -9.75 -3.75 -10.92
N GLY A 69 -9.71 -2.96 -9.83
CA GLY A 69 -10.78 -2.91 -8.84
C GLY A 69 -11.01 -4.24 -8.13
N ILE A 70 -9.94 -4.86 -7.63
CA ILE A 70 -10.07 -6.09 -6.83
C ILE A 70 -10.69 -5.71 -5.49
N GLY A 71 -11.95 -6.12 -5.32
CA GLY A 71 -12.81 -5.72 -4.21
C GLY A 71 -14.30 -5.75 -4.52
N LYS A 72 -14.70 -5.88 -5.80
CA LYS A 72 -16.12 -6.06 -6.15
C LYS A 72 -16.75 -7.32 -5.54
N ASN A 73 -15.97 -8.36 -5.22
CA ASN A 73 -16.50 -9.66 -4.79
C ASN A 73 -15.81 -10.30 -3.56
N SER A 74 -14.88 -9.64 -2.86
CA SER A 74 -14.21 -10.30 -1.72
C SER A 74 -14.93 -10.01 -0.40
N ILE A 75 -15.52 -11.07 0.18
CA ILE A 75 -16.29 -11.05 1.43
C ILE A 75 -15.40 -10.75 2.67
N ASP A 76 -14.08 -10.69 2.46
CA ASP A 76 -13.06 -10.58 3.50
C ASP A 76 -12.61 -9.13 3.80
N ASN A 77 -13.15 -8.13 3.10
CA ASN A 77 -12.82 -6.70 3.31
C ASN A 77 -13.27 -6.11 4.68
N VAL A 78 -13.78 -6.94 5.60
CA VAL A 78 -14.28 -6.53 6.92
C VAL A 78 -13.17 -6.45 7.97
N ARG A 79 -11.97 -6.98 7.71
CA ARG A 79 -10.88 -7.03 8.71
C ARG A 79 -9.78 -6.01 8.42
N GLY A 80 -10.03 -4.77 8.80
CA GLY A 80 -9.09 -3.66 8.62
C GLY A 80 -9.06 -2.61 9.74
N GLY A 81 -9.31 -3.01 10.99
CA GLY A 81 -8.89 -2.24 12.17
C GLY A 81 -9.90 -1.21 12.69
N ALA A 82 -10.77 -1.65 13.61
CA ALA A 82 -11.42 -0.74 14.54
C ALA A 82 -10.35 0.08 15.27
N ALA A 83 -10.51 1.40 15.21
CA ALA A 83 -9.86 2.33 16.11
C ALA A 83 -9.99 1.80 17.54
N ARG A 84 -8.87 1.48 18.19
CA ARG A 84 -8.85 1.29 19.64
C ARG A 84 -9.02 2.68 20.24
N GLU A 85 -10.27 3.05 20.47
CA GLU A 85 -10.63 4.17 21.32
C GLU A 85 -10.44 3.70 22.77
N ASP A 86 -9.23 3.89 23.29
CA ASP A 86 -8.92 3.64 24.70
C ASP A 86 -9.61 4.72 25.56
N SER A 87 -10.93 4.59 25.69
CA SER A 87 -11.74 5.32 26.65
C SER A 87 -11.57 4.67 28.01
N ASN A 88 -10.44 4.95 28.68
CA ASN A 88 -10.29 4.66 30.10
C ASN A 88 -11.13 5.67 30.92
N SER A 89 -12.45 5.47 30.90
CA SER A 89 -13.42 6.21 31.71
C SER A 89 -13.34 5.75 33.15
N LYS A 90 -12.66 6.57 33.94
CA LYS A 90 -12.80 6.82 35.38
C LYS A 90 -14.26 6.63 35.89
N LYS A 91 -14.50 5.67 36.78
CA LYS A 91 -15.40 5.78 37.97
C LYS A 91 -15.52 4.45 38.73
N GLY A 92 -14.82 4.34 39.85
CA GLY A 92 -15.12 3.41 40.93
C GLY A 92 -15.16 4.20 42.23
N GLY A 93 -16.36 4.64 42.62
CA GLY A 93 -16.70 5.11 43.96
C GLY A 93 -17.54 4.05 44.69
N PRO A 94 -17.77 4.21 46.01
CA PRO A 94 -17.65 3.13 47.00
C PRO A 94 -18.99 2.48 47.41
N THR A 95 -18.92 1.24 47.92
CA THR A 95 -19.91 0.49 48.72
C THR A 95 -19.26 -0.86 49.06
N GLU A 96 -19.17 -1.39 50.28
CA GLU A 96 -19.71 -1.10 51.62
C GLU A 96 -18.61 -1.43 52.67
#